data_AF-A0A8H7TCN8-F1
#
_entry.id   AF-A0A8H7TCN8-F1
#
_cell.length_a   1.000
_cell.length_b   1.000
_cell.length_c   1.000
_cell.angle_alpha   90.00
_cell.angle_beta   90.00
_cell.angle_gamma   90.00
#
_symmetry.space_group_name_H-M   'P 1'
#
loop_
_entity.id
_entity.type
_entity.pdbx_description
1 polymer ?
#
loop_
_entity_poly.entity_id
_entity_poly.type
_entity_poly.pdbx_seq_one_letter_code
_entity_poly.pdbx_strand_id
1 'polypeptide(L)'
;MATTTTPTFHPFPRLSFELRNRIWELTVDPRIVEVSVVTRYPKTTKSELRNVQAGQRSHNSRLRHLRSSTAAPAQLQCCREARECLTTHPKVGYLYSRAFSELAQKTNQGFDTVLEHDPELERYIWFNFDLDTISIEGTNMHEFEAVGYQIKRLRLERVLDDEYFARTDVRSIGKVFPNLREIYIVCSLGIRDGYRRTEEDDYAGLAPENVYFLDPEHLGGVMMNSVDLDALVLKEYVAENSLEDLEGCIPTEVWEELMMQQTAGDQGQ
;
A
#
# COMPACT_ATOMS: atom_id res chain seq x y z
N MET A 1 -60.12 2.30 -13.78
CA MET A 1 -59.23 2.06 -12.62
C MET A 1 -57.92 1.55 -13.16
N ALA A 2 -56.85 2.35 -13.05
CA ALA A 2 -55.52 1.94 -13.48
C ALA A 2 -54.84 1.17 -12.34
N THR A 3 -54.51 -0.09 -12.58
CA THR A 3 -53.73 -0.92 -11.65
C THR A 3 -52.27 -0.51 -11.75
N THR A 4 -51.78 0.20 -10.74
CA THR A 4 -50.36 0.49 -10.56
C THR A 4 -49.65 -0.78 -10.10
N THR A 5 -48.94 -1.44 -11.01
CA THR A 5 -48.11 -2.60 -10.71
C THR A 5 -46.83 -2.11 -10.03
N THR A 6 -46.73 -2.28 -8.72
CA THR A 6 -45.51 -1.98 -7.96
C THR A 6 -44.42 -2.96 -8.40
N PRO A 7 -43.25 -2.51 -8.92
CA PRO A 7 -42.18 -3.41 -9.29
C PRO A 7 -41.62 -4.06 -8.02
N THR A 8 -41.91 -5.34 -7.82
CA THR A 8 -41.33 -6.12 -6.71
C THR A 8 -39.91 -6.52 -7.06
N PHE A 9 -38.94 -5.99 -6.32
CA PHE A 9 -37.54 -6.45 -6.38
C PHE A 9 -37.49 -7.95 -6.05
N HIS A 10 -36.92 -8.76 -6.95
CA HIS A 10 -36.84 -10.20 -6.74
C HIS A 10 -35.82 -10.52 -5.63
N PRO A 11 -36.15 -11.46 -4.71
CA PRO A 11 -35.17 -11.96 -3.74
C PRO A 11 -33.92 -12.47 -4.44
N PHE A 12 -32.74 -12.16 -3.89
CA PHE A 12 -31.44 -12.49 -4.47
C PHE A 12 -31.31 -13.92 -5.03
N PRO A 13 -31.77 -14.99 -4.35
CA PRO A 13 -31.64 -16.36 -4.86
C PRO A 13 -32.45 -16.64 -6.15
N ARG A 14 -33.44 -15.81 -6.47
CA ARG A 14 -34.29 -15.96 -7.67
C ARG A 14 -33.72 -15.25 -8.90
N LEU A 15 -32.67 -14.45 -8.74
CA LEU A 15 -31.96 -13.85 -9.86
C LEU A 15 -31.25 -14.95 -10.67
N SER A 16 -31.01 -14.70 -11.96
CA SER A 16 -30.20 -15.60 -12.77
C SER A 16 -28.78 -15.70 -12.21
N PHE A 17 -28.11 -16.81 -12.49
CA PHE A 17 -26.73 -17.03 -12.04
C PHE A 17 -25.78 -15.89 -12.44
N GLU A 18 -25.92 -15.38 -13.67
CA GLU A 18 -25.11 -14.28 -14.17
C GLU A 18 -25.32 -12.99 -13.36
N LEU A 19 -26.57 -12.67 -13.01
CA LEU A 19 -26.88 -11.50 -12.19
C LEU A 19 -26.34 -11.64 -10.77
N ARG A 20 -26.44 -12.83 -10.16
CA ARG A 20 -25.89 -13.07 -8.81
C ARG A 20 -24.37 -12.93 -8.79
N ASN A 21 -23.68 -13.49 -9.78
CA ASN A 21 -22.22 -13.32 -9.91
C ASN A 21 -21.84 -11.85 -10.09
N ARG A 22 -22.56 -11.12 -10.96
CA ARG A 22 -22.28 -9.70 -11.17
C ARG A 22 -22.50 -8.88 -9.90
N ILE A 23 -23.53 -9.20 -9.11
CA ILE A 23 -23.74 -8.56 -7.81
C ILE A 23 -22.54 -8.82 -6.89
N TRP A 24 -22.08 -10.07 -6.76
CA TRP A 24 -20.90 -10.36 -5.93
C TRP A 24 -19.65 -9.63 -6.40
N GLU A 25 -19.39 -9.59 -7.71
CA GLU A 25 -18.27 -8.84 -8.26
C GLU A 25 -18.34 -7.35 -7.91
N LEU A 26 -19.53 -6.76 -7.96
CA LEU A 26 -19.76 -5.36 -7.57
C LEU A 26 -19.66 -5.10 -6.06
N THR A 27 -19.61 -6.14 -5.22
CA THR A 27 -19.36 -5.97 -3.78
C THR A 27 -17.87 -5.87 -3.45
N VAL A 28 -16.98 -6.11 -4.41
CA VAL A 28 -15.53 -6.01 -4.20
C VAL A 28 -15.12 -4.54 -4.27
N ASP A 29 -14.48 -4.06 -3.20
CA ASP A 29 -14.04 -2.67 -3.05
C ASP A 29 -12.53 -2.65 -2.73
N PRO A 30 -11.73 -1.72 -3.29
CA PRO A 30 -10.34 -1.55 -2.92
C PRO A 30 -10.20 -1.31 -1.41
N ARG A 31 -9.19 -1.92 -0.82
CA ARG A 31 -8.88 -1.75 0.61
C ARG A 31 -7.39 -1.77 0.86
N ILE A 32 -7.01 -1.20 1.99
CA ILE A 32 -5.64 -1.24 2.47
C ILE A 32 -5.49 -2.46 3.36
N VAL A 33 -4.52 -3.32 3.03
CA VAL A 33 -4.24 -4.55 3.77
C VAL A 33 -2.89 -4.40 4.46
N GLU A 34 -2.91 -4.31 5.79
CA GLU A 34 -1.69 -4.27 6.59
C GLU A 34 -1.05 -5.66 6.62
N VAL A 35 0.21 -5.75 6.20
CA VAL A 35 0.97 -7.00 6.19
C VAL A 35 2.26 -6.79 6.95
N SER A 36 2.42 -7.52 8.04
CA SER A 36 3.63 -7.48 8.86
C SER A 36 4.24 -8.86 9.07
N VAL A 37 5.57 -8.89 9.14
CA VAL A 37 6.33 -10.10 9.46
C VAL A 37 6.97 -9.92 10.83
N VAL A 38 6.47 -10.66 11.81
CA VAL A 38 6.89 -10.53 13.21
C VAL A 38 7.77 -11.71 13.59
N THR A 39 8.89 -11.42 14.25
CA THR A 39 9.74 -12.46 14.85
C THR A 39 9.34 -12.71 16.30
N ARG A 40 9.03 -13.96 16.64
CA ARG A 40 8.75 -14.42 18.01
C ARG A 40 9.92 -15.27 18.50
N TYR A 41 10.32 -15.02 19.74
CA TYR A 41 11.21 -15.91 20.47
C TYR A 41 10.37 -16.95 21.22
N PRO A 42 10.61 -18.26 21.04
CA PRO A 42 9.93 -19.28 21.82
C PRO A 42 10.21 -19.04 23.30
N LYS A 43 9.16 -19.12 24.11
CA LYS A 43 9.33 -19.09 25.58
C LYS A 43 10.00 -20.39 25.96
N THR A 44 11.22 -20.34 26.47
CA THR A 44 11.90 -21.51 27.03
C THR A 44 10.99 -22.14 28.08
N THR A 45 10.55 -23.37 27.83
CA THR A 45 9.77 -24.10 28.84
C THR A 45 10.73 -24.57 29.94
N LYS A 46 10.26 -24.65 31.20
CA LYS A 46 11.08 -25.13 32.33
C LYS A 46 11.72 -26.51 32.10
N SER A 47 11.17 -27.29 31.17
CA SER A 47 11.69 -28.57 30.71
C SER A 47 13.02 -28.43 29.94
N GLU A 48 13.15 -27.42 29.08
CA GLU A 48 14.37 -27.20 28.27
C GLU A 48 15.54 -26.69 29.10
N LEU A 49 15.28 -25.97 30.20
CA LEU A 49 16.31 -25.52 31.16
C LEU A 49 17.08 -26.68 31.80
N ARG A 50 16.54 -27.91 31.86
CA ARG A 50 17.26 -29.08 32.38
C ARG A 50 18.29 -29.64 31.39
N ASN A 51 18.15 -29.37 30.09
CA ASN A 51 19.05 -29.90 29.05
C ASN A 51 20.21 -28.94 28.73
N VAL A 52 20.24 -27.73 29.30
CA VAL A 52 21.29 -26.71 29.05
C VAL A 52 22.61 -27.03 29.78
N GLN A 53 22.71 -28.14 30.52
CA GLN A 53 23.94 -28.54 31.22
C GLN A 53 25.00 -29.22 30.33
N ALA A 54 24.78 -29.38 29.03
CA ALA A 54 25.73 -30.04 28.14
C ALA A 54 26.06 -29.19 26.90
N GLY A 55 26.72 -28.04 27.07
CA GLY A 55 27.54 -27.36 26.05
C GLY A 55 26.90 -26.94 24.72
N GLN A 56 25.67 -27.36 24.42
CA GLN A 56 24.93 -26.99 23.23
C GLN A 56 24.18 -25.71 23.56
N ARG A 57 24.63 -24.60 22.97
CA ARG A 57 23.85 -23.37 22.91
C ARG A 57 22.51 -23.75 22.29
N SER A 58 21.46 -23.81 23.10
CA SER A 58 20.09 -23.83 22.60
C SER A 58 19.94 -22.59 21.74
N HIS A 59 19.99 -22.76 20.42
CA HIS A 59 19.64 -21.71 19.49
C HIS A 59 18.16 -21.45 19.75
N ASN A 60 17.86 -20.36 20.46
CA ASN A 60 16.51 -19.82 20.58
C ASN A 60 16.02 -19.51 19.15
N SER A 61 15.42 -20.51 18.51
CA SER A 61 15.01 -20.45 17.11
C SER A 61 14.01 -19.32 16.94
N ARG A 62 14.29 -18.38 16.05
CA ARG A 62 13.44 -17.22 15.82
C ARG A 62 12.29 -17.68 14.93
N LEU A 63 11.09 -17.75 15.48
CA LEU A 63 9.91 -18.14 14.72
C LEU A 63 9.32 -16.90 14.05
N ARG A 64 9.32 -16.90 12.73
CA ARG A 64 8.73 -15.84 11.91
C ARG A 64 7.25 -16.11 11.72
N HIS A 65 6.44 -15.08 11.86
CA HIS A 65 4.98 -15.20 11.72
C HIS A 65 4.42 -14.06 10.89
N LEU A 66 3.58 -14.42 9.93
CA LEU A 66 2.76 -13.48 9.19
C LEU A 66 1.65 -12.93 10.10
N ARG A 67 1.52 -11.61 10.15
CA ARG A 67 0.48 -10.91 10.89
C ARG A 67 -0.21 -9.89 9.96
N SER A 68 -1.52 -9.79 10.13
CA SER A 68 -2.33 -8.72 9.55
C SER A 68 -3.33 -8.27 10.60
N SER A 69 -3.52 -6.96 10.73
CA SER A 69 -4.64 -6.38 11.49
C SER A 69 -5.93 -6.36 10.66
N THR A 70 -5.81 -6.43 9.32
CA THR A 70 -6.92 -6.33 8.38
C THR A 70 -7.73 -7.62 8.38
N ALA A 71 -9.02 -7.51 8.67
CA ALA A 71 -9.93 -8.66 8.64
C ALA A 71 -10.08 -9.24 7.22
N ALA A 72 -10.44 -10.52 7.13
CA ALA A 72 -10.84 -11.12 5.86
C ALA A 72 -12.05 -10.35 5.25
N PRO A 73 -12.14 -10.22 3.92
CA PRO A 73 -13.28 -9.57 3.28
C PRO A 73 -14.60 -10.20 3.73
N ALA A 74 -15.56 -9.37 4.17
CA ALA A 74 -16.85 -9.83 4.69
C ALA A 74 -17.63 -10.65 3.66
N GLN A 75 -17.47 -10.32 2.38
CA GLN A 75 -18.06 -11.01 1.22
C GLN A 75 -17.66 -12.49 1.20
N LEU A 76 -16.40 -12.81 1.52
CA LEU A 76 -15.90 -14.18 1.60
C LEU A 76 -16.44 -14.95 2.80
N GLN A 77 -17.06 -14.27 3.77
CA GLN A 77 -17.68 -14.87 4.95
C GLN A 77 -19.21 -14.92 4.87
N CYS A 78 -19.82 -14.24 3.89
CA CYS A 78 -21.28 -14.13 3.78
C CYS A 78 -21.96 -15.48 3.48
N CYS A 79 -21.52 -16.18 2.44
CA CYS A 79 -22.04 -17.50 2.08
C CYS A 79 -21.07 -18.25 1.14
N ARG A 80 -21.35 -19.54 0.89
CA ARG A 80 -20.55 -20.39 0.00
C ARG A 80 -20.53 -19.87 -1.43
N GLU A 81 -21.67 -19.41 -1.94
CA GLU A 81 -21.80 -18.87 -3.30
C GLU A 81 -20.90 -17.64 -3.50
N ALA A 82 -20.95 -16.68 -2.57
CA ALA A 82 -20.09 -15.49 -2.62
C ALA A 82 -18.60 -15.86 -2.60
N ARG A 83 -18.21 -16.79 -1.72
CA ARG A 83 -16.82 -17.25 -1.62
C ARG A 83 -16.35 -17.92 -2.91
N GLU A 84 -17.12 -18.86 -3.47
CA GLU A 84 -16.75 -19.54 -4.71
C GLU A 84 -16.69 -18.53 -5.87
N CYS A 85 -17.65 -17.61 -5.96
CA CYS A 85 -17.67 -16.55 -6.96
C CYS A 85 -16.40 -15.69 -6.93
N LEU A 86 -15.97 -15.27 -5.73
CA LEU A 86 -14.87 -14.33 -5.54
C LEU A 86 -13.48 -14.96 -5.40
N THR A 87 -13.36 -16.30 -5.49
CA THR A 87 -12.06 -16.99 -5.35
C THR A 87 -11.72 -17.90 -6.52
N THR A 88 -12.71 -18.46 -7.22
CA THR A 88 -12.45 -19.46 -8.28
C THR A 88 -13.18 -19.19 -9.58
N HIS A 89 -14.13 -18.25 -9.63
CA HIS A 89 -15.00 -18.12 -10.79
C HIS A 89 -14.29 -17.43 -11.97
N PRO A 90 -14.12 -18.10 -13.12
CA PRO A 90 -13.23 -17.63 -14.21
C PRO A 90 -13.74 -16.38 -14.95
N LYS A 91 -15.00 -16.00 -14.75
CA LYS A 91 -15.62 -14.81 -15.38
C LYS A 91 -15.60 -13.55 -14.50
N VAL A 92 -15.12 -13.65 -13.26
CA VAL A 92 -15.06 -12.51 -12.33
C VAL A 92 -13.68 -11.88 -12.45
N GLY A 93 -13.62 -10.56 -12.64
CA GLY A 93 -12.35 -9.85 -12.84
C GLY A 93 -11.52 -9.67 -11.56
N TYR A 94 -12.13 -9.85 -10.40
CA TYR A 94 -11.55 -9.53 -9.09
C TYR A 94 -11.57 -10.75 -8.18
N LEU A 95 -10.48 -11.52 -8.21
CA LEU A 95 -10.35 -12.74 -7.41
C LEU A 95 -9.48 -12.50 -6.17
N TYR A 96 -9.96 -12.97 -5.03
CA TYR A 96 -9.17 -13.06 -3.82
C TYR A 96 -8.36 -14.35 -3.79
N SER A 97 -7.09 -14.21 -3.45
CA SER A 97 -6.16 -15.31 -3.26
C SER A 97 -5.71 -15.40 -1.81
N ARG A 98 -5.38 -16.62 -1.36
CA ARG A 98 -4.63 -16.82 -0.12
C ARG A 98 -3.18 -16.45 -0.40
N ALA A 99 -2.71 -15.35 0.17
CA ALA A 99 -1.39 -14.78 -0.13
C ALA A 99 -0.48 -14.74 1.10
N PHE A 100 0.82 -14.59 0.82
CA PHE A 100 1.89 -14.22 1.77
C PHE A 100 2.31 -15.28 2.78
N SER A 101 1.85 -16.53 2.65
CA SER A 101 2.30 -17.64 3.51
C SER A 101 3.82 -17.84 3.43
N GLU A 102 4.42 -17.56 2.28
CA GLU A 102 5.86 -17.68 2.00
C GLU A 102 6.69 -16.73 2.86
N LEU A 103 6.13 -15.60 3.30
CA LEU A 103 6.83 -14.61 4.13
C LEU A 103 7.14 -15.14 5.54
N ALA A 104 6.34 -16.08 6.04
CA ALA A 104 6.60 -16.76 7.30
C ALA A 104 7.66 -17.87 7.18
N GLN A 105 7.98 -18.30 5.96
CA GLN A 105 8.83 -19.46 5.67
C GLN A 105 10.28 -19.09 5.32
N LYS A 106 10.58 -17.81 5.05
CA LYS A 106 11.92 -17.32 4.69
C LYS A 106 12.86 -17.39 5.92
N THR A 107 13.74 -18.38 5.99
CA THR A 107 14.74 -18.47 7.06
C THR A 107 15.79 -17.37 6.89
N ASN A 108 16.09 -16.62 7.94
CA ASN A 108 17.25 -15.71 7.88
C ASN A 108 18.52 -16.55 8.02
N GLN A 109 19.38 -16.51 6.99
CA GLN A 109 20.73 -17.08 6.98
C GLN A 109 20.83 -18.60 7.20
N GLY A 110 19.77 -19.38 6.96
CA GLY A 110 19.83 -20.85 7.07
C GLY A 110 20.04 -21.39 8.49
N PHE A 111 19.93 -20.53 9.52
CA PHE A 111 20.06 -20.91 10.94
C PHE A 111 18.71 -21.03 11.67
N ASP A 112 17.60 -20.61 11.06
CA ASP A 112 16.27 -20.82 11.62
C ASP A 112 15.81 -22.25 11.34
N THR A 113 15.48 -22.99 12.40
CA THR A 113 14.81 -24.28 12.26
C THR A 113 13.38 -24.02 11.81
N VAL A 114 13.05 -24.39 10.58
CA VAL A 114 11.66 -24.58 10.17
C VAL A 114 11.11 -25.66 11.10
N LEU A 115 10.25 -25.30 12.05
CA LEU A 115 9.50 -26.30 12.79
C LEU A 115 8.55 -26.94 11.78
N GLU A 116 8.92 -28.13 11.29
CA GLU A 116 8.02 -28.94 10.49
C GLU A 116 6.71 -29.12 11.30
N HIS A 117 5.61 -28.62 10.72
CA HIS A 117 4.24 -28.77 11.19
C HIS A 117 3.76 -27.84 12.33
N ASP A 118 4.31 -26.62 12.46
CA ASP A 118 3.61 -25.58 13.23
C ASP A 118 2.44 -25.01 12.41
N PRO A 119 1.16 -25.20 12.82
CA PRO A 119 0.02 -24.59 12.15
C PRO A 119 0.06 -23.06 12.12
N GLU A 120 0.90 -22.42 12.96
CA GLU A 120 1.15 -20.97 12.87
C GLU A 120 1.95 -20.55 11.62
N LEU A 121 2.59 -21.48 10.90
CA LEU A 121 3.35 -21.25 9.65
C LEU A 121 2.47 -21.30 8.38
N GLU A 122 1.22 -21.75 8.48
CA GLU A 122 0.26 -21.78 7.34
C GLU A 122 -0.61 -20.52 7.25
N ARG A 123 -0.27 -19.47 8.02
CA ARG A 123 -1.02 -18.21 8.00
C ARG A 123 -0.95 -17.58 6.61
N TYR A 124 -2.12 -17.19 6.12
CA TYR A 124 -2.29 -16.48 4.86
C TYR A 124 -3.20 -15.29 5.09
N ILE A 125 -3.17 -14.36 4.14
CA ILE A 125 -4.07 -13.22 4.10
C ILE A 125 -4.88 -13.32 2.82
N TRP A 126 -6.19 -13.07 2.90
CA TRP A 126 -7.00 -12.91 1.69
C TRP A 126 -6.63 -11.58 1.04
N PHE A 127 -6.13 -11.64 -0.19
CA PHE A 127 -5.63 -10.46 -0.90
C PHE A 127 -6.07 -10.48 -2.35
N ASN A 128 -6.49 -9.33 -2.86
CA ASN A 128 -6.78 -9.12 -4.27
C ASN A 128 -5.66 -8.30 -4.92
N PHE A 129 -4.79 -8.93 -5.70
CA PHE A 129 -3.63 -8.28 -6.31
C PHE A 129 -3.97 -7.18 -7.32
N ASP A 130 -5.21 -7.15 -7.83
CA ASP A 130 -5.67 -6.15 -8.79
C ASP A 130 -6.32 -4.93 -8.17
N LEU A 131 -6.76 -5.01 -6.90
CA LEU A 131 -7.50 -3.95 -6.22
C LEU A 131 -6.89 -3.53 -4.89
N ASP A 132 -6.46 -4.50 -4.06
CA ASP A 132 -5.97 -4.21 -2.72
C ASP A 132 -4.63 -3.47 -2.78
N THR A 133 -4.47 -2.51 -1.88
CA THR A 133 -3.19 -1.83 -1.61
C THR A 133 -2.53 -2.51 -0.42
N ILE A 134 -1.29 -2.96 -0.58
CA ILE A 134 -0.53 -3.51 0.54
C ILE A 134 0.05 -2.37 1.37
N SER A 135 -0.20 -2.34 2.68
CA SER A 135 0.54 -1.50 3.63
C SER A 135 1.58 -2.37 4.33
N ILE A 136 2.84 -1.94 4.30
CA ILE A 136 3.96 -2.67 4.93
C ILE A 136 4.50 -1.94 6.16
N GLU A 137 3.62 -1.23 6.87
CA GLU A 137 3.95 -0.47 8.09
C GLU A 137 4.79 -1.31 9.08
N GLY A 138 5.92 -0.72 9.51
CA GLY A 138 6.84 -1.35 10.46
C GLY A 138 7.59 -2.59 9.97
N THR A 139 7.41 -3.03 8.72
CA THR A 139 8.08 -4.20 8.16
C THR A 139 9.07 -3.78 7.08
N ASN A 140 10.26 -4.39 7.08
CA ASN A 140 11.26 -4.13 6.06
C ASN A 140 10.73 -4.60 4.69
N MET A 141 10.78 -3.72 3.67
CA MET A 141 10.26 -4.03 2.33
C MET A 141 10.95 -5.22 1.67
N HIS A 142 12.23 -5.48 1.98
CA HIS A 142 12.98 -6.63 1.44
C HIS A 142 12.43 -7.99 1.88
N GLU A 143 11.57 -8.01 2.90
CA GLU A 143 10.85 -9.22 3.26
C GLU A 143 9.90 -9.67 2.15
N PHE A 144 9.43 -8.73 1.32
CA PHE A 144 8.47 -8.99 0.26
C PHE A 144 9.10 -9.40 -1.08
N GLU A 145 10.44 -9.50 -1.19
CA GLU A 145 11.12 -9.84 -2.47
C GLU A 145 10.57 -11.09 -3.17
N ALA A 146 10.12 -12.10 -2.41
CA ALA A 146 9.58 -13.33 -2.98
C ALA A 146 8.21 -13.17 -3.66
N VAL A 147 7.46 -12.12 -3.31
CA VAL A 147 6.06 -11.91 -3.72
C VAL A 147 5.81 -10.52 -4.30
N GLY A 148 6.77 -9.61 -4.19
CA GLY A 148 6.63 -8.20 -4.52
C GLY A 148 6.33 -7.96 -6.00
N TYR A 149 6.74 -8.88 -6.89
CA TYR A 149 6.36 -8.86 -8.30
C TYR A 149 4.85 -8.95 -8.54
N GLN A 150 4.04 -9.45 -7.60
CA GLN A 150 2.59 -9.54 -7.75
C GLN A 150 1.88 -8.25 -7.29
N ILE A 151 2.59 -7.38 -6.55
CA ILE A 151 2.02 -6.19 -5.94
C ILE A 151 1.95 -5.06 -6.95
N LYS A 152 0.76 -4.45 -7.06
CA LYS A 152 0.48 -3.33 -7.96
C LYS A 152 0.29 -2.00 -7.23
N ARG A 153 -0.06 -2.03 -5.94
CA ARG A 153 -0.29 -0.83 -5.13
C ARG A 153 0.36 -0.99 -3.77
N LEU A 154 1.17 -0.01 -3.38
CA LEU A 154 1.98 -0.04 -2.17
C LEU A 154 1.69 1.20 -1.32
N ARG A 155 1.50 1.01 -0.02
CA ARG A 155 1.45 2.06 0.99
C ARG A 155 2.61 1.93 1.96
N LEU A 156 3.30 3.05 2.19
CA LEU A 156 4.43 3.18 3.11
C LEU A 156 4.21 4.37 4.02
N GLU A 157 4.65 4.26 5.27
CA GLU A 157 4.83 5.40 6.15
C GLU A 157 6.32 5.70 6.29
N ARG A 158 6.73 6.94 6.00
CA ARG A 158 8.13 7.35 5.97
C ARG A 158 8.31 8.79 6.39
N VAL A 159 9.46 9.05 7.02
CA VAL A 159 10.04 10.39 7.10
C VAL A 159 10.85 10.57 5.82
N LEU A 160 10.43 11.48 4.93
CA LEU A 160 11.05 11.64 3.61
C LEU A 160 12.46 12.25 3.68
N ASP A 161 12.73 13.07 4.68
CA ASP A 161 14.04 13.66 4.96
C ASP A 161 15.05 12.68 5.57
N ASP A 162 14.63 11.45 5.85
CA ASP A 162 15.54 10.42 6.32
C ASP A 162 16.54 10.06 5.21
N GLU A 163 17.83 10.34 5.47
CA GLU A 163 18.90 10.10 4.50
C GLU A 163 18.97 8.62 4.07
N TYR A 164 18.66 7.68 4.97
CA TYR A 164 18.62 6.26 4.64
C TYR A 164 17.48 5.96 3.66
N PHE A 165 16.31 6.55 3.87
CA PHE A 165 15.17 6.40 2.97
C PHE A 165 15.49 6.90 1.56
N ALA A 166 15.91 8.17 1.44
CA ALA A 166 16.21 8.81 0.16
C ALA A 166 17.32 8.08 -0.61
N ARG A 167 18.34 7.56 0.09
CA ARG A 167 19.50 6.93 -0.58
C ARG A 167 19.32 5.44 -0.88
N THR A 168 18.52 4.73 -0.08
CA THR A 168 18.51 3.25 -0.08
C THR A 168 17.14 2.67 -0.38
N ASP A 169 16.12 3.04 0.41
CA ASP A 169 14.79 2.43 0.32
C ASP A 169 14.12 2.79 -1.01
N VAL A 170 14.13 4.07 -1.40
CA VAL A 170 13.54 4.56 -2.67
C VAL A 170 14.03 3.73 -3.86
N ARG A 171 15.35 3.55 -3.97
CA ARG A 171 15.99 2.77 -5.05
C ARG A 171 15.68 1.28 -4.99
N SER A 172 15.25 0.79 -3.83
CA SER A 172 14.88 -0.61 -3.64
C SER A 172 13.42 -0.88 -3.97
N ILE A 173 12.54 0.13 -3.96
CA ILE A 173 11.12 -0.01 -4.28
C ILE A 173 10.95 -0.69 -5.65
N GLY A 174 11.61 -0.18 -6.70
CA GLY A 174 11.50 -0.76 -8.04
C GLY A 174 12.09 -2.16 -8.19
N LYS A 175 13.05 -2.54 -7.32
CA LYS A 175 13.63 -3.89 -7.31
C LYS A 175 12.71 -4.90 -6.65
N VAL A 176 12.07 -4.50 -5.54
CA VAL A 176 11.18 -5.38 -4.77
C VAL A 176 9.81 -5.45 -5.43
N PHE A 177 9.30 -4.34 -5.96
CA PHE A 177 7.95 -4.19 -6.52
C PHE A 177 8.01 -3.75 -7.99
N PRO A 178 8.49 -4.61 -8.91
CA PRO A 178 8.70 -4.22 -10.30
C PRO A 178 7.40 -3.96 -11.09
N ASN A 179 6.26 -4.44 -10.62
CA ASN A 179 4.95 -4.28 -11.28
C ASN A 179 4.06 -3.24 -10.59
N LEU A 180 4.68 -2.36 -9.79
CA LEU A 180 3.97 -1.29 -9.10
C LEU A 180 3.31 -0.36 -10.12
N ARG A 181 2.09 0.06 -9.82
CA ARG A 181 1.29 0.99 -10.63
C ARG A 181 0.97 2.26 -9.87
N GLU A 182 0.83 2.17 -8.55
CA GLU A 182 0.54 3.29 -7.67
C GLU A 182 1.31 3.11 -6.36
N ILE A 183 1.81 4.22 -5.81
CA ILE A 183 2.42 4.25 -4.49
C ILE A 183 1.81 5.36 -3.64
N TYR A 184 1.61 5.06 -2.36
CA TYR A 184 1.02 5.95 -1.37
C TYR A 184 2.01 6.11 -0.22
N ILE A 185 2.52 7.32 -0.02
CA ILE A 185 3.52 7.63 0.99
C ILE A 185 2.89 8.53 2.04
N VAL A 186 2.72 7.98 3.24
CA VAL A 186 2.32 8.76 4.42
C VAL A 186 3.56 9.49 4.93
N CYS A 187 3.56 10.81 4.78
CA CYS A 187 4.66 11.70 5.13
C CYS A 187 4.62 12.01 6.63
N SER A 188 5.47 11.38 7.43
CA SER A 188 5.37 11.47 8.90
C SER A 188 5.44 12.88 9.49
N LEU A 189 6.04 13.86 8.79
CA LEU A 189 6.13 15.27 9.23
C LEU A 189 5.17 16.21 8.47
N GLY A 190 4.42 15.69 7.51
CA GLY A 190 3.42 16.43 6.73
C GLY A 190 3.60 16.27 5.22
N ILE A 191 2.51 16.46 4.48
CA ILE A 191 2.44 16.23 3.03
C ILE A 191 3.40 17.12 2.24
N ARG A 192 3.75 18.30 2.76
CA ARG A 192 4.69 19.25 2.12
C ARG A 192 6.09 18.69 1.93
N ASP A 193 6.51 17.69 2.71
CA ASP A 193 7.77 16.98 2.50
C ASP A 193 7.83 16.29 1.13
N GLY A 194 6.67 16.03 0.52
CA GLY A 194 6.56 15.46 -0.82
C GLY A 194 6.82 16.45 -1.95
N TYR A 195 6.94 17.74 -1.68
CA TYR A 195 7.11 18.77 -2.72
C TYR A 195 8.37 18.50 -3.56
N ARG A 196 8.18 18.43 -4.88
CA ARG A 196 9.20 18.14 -5.91
C ARG A 196 9.94 16.82 -5.72
N ARG A 197 9.47 15.91 -4.86
CA ARG A 197 10.21 14.67 -4.61
C ARG A 197 10.32 13.76 -5.81
N THR A 198 9.34 13.75 -6.70
CA THR A 198 9.42 12.96 -7.94
C THR A 198 10.42 13.51 -8.97
N GLU A 199 10.99 14.69 -8.75
CA GLU A 199 12.09 15.21 -9.58
C GLU A 199 13.45 14.63 -9.16
N GLU A 200 13.61 14.33 -7.88
CA GLU A 200 14.87 13.83 -7.30
C GLU A 200 14.90 12.31 -7.18
N ASP A 201 13.75 11.71 -6.90
CA ASP A 201 13.61 10.31 -6.50
C ASP A 201 12.82 9.49 -7.53
N ASP A 202 13.36 8.31 -7.84
CA ASP A 202 12.73 7.34 -8.73
C ASP A 202 11.88 6.33 -7.94
N TYR A 203 10.56 6.53 -7.94
CA TYR A 203 9.59 5.64 -7.32
C TYR A 203 9.22 4.47 -8.25
N ALA A 204 10.20 3.62 -8.59
CA ALA A 204 10.03 2.45 -9.46
C ALA A 204 9.62 2.78 -10.91
N GLY A 205 10.02 3.92 -11.45
CA GLY A 205 9.68 4.39 -12.79
C GLY A 205 8.22 4.82 -12.93
N LEU A 206 7.52 5.04 -11.82
CA LEU A 206 6.15 5.55 -11.83
C LEU A 206 6.11 6.99 -12.32
N ALA A 207 5.08 7.29 -13.12
CA ALA A 207 4.77 8.67 -13.46
C ALA A 207 4.31 9.44 -12.20
N PRO A 208 4.60 10.74 -12.07
CA PRO A 208 4.27 11.54 -10.87
C PRO A 208 2.79 11.50 -10.47
N GLU A 209 1.87 11.30 -11.42
CA GLU A 209 0.43 11.20 -11.18
C GLU A 209 0.04 9.91 -10.41
N ASN A 210 0.94 8.92 -10.38
CA ASN A 210 0.76 7.65 -9.69
C ASN A 210 1.53 7.59 -8.35
N VAL A 211 2.18 8.69 -7.97
CA VAL A 211 2.86 8.85 -6.67
C VAL A 211 2.00 9.76 -5.82
N TYR A 212 1.49 9.22 -4.71
CA TYR A 212 0.59 9.93 -3.79
C TYR A 212 1.29 10.21 -2.47
N PHE A 213 1.20 11.45 -2.01
CA PHE A 213 1.64 11.86 -0.68
C PHE A 213 0.44 12.08 0.21
N LEU A 214 0.56 11.68 1.48
CA LEU A 214 -0.52 11.72 2.45
C LEU A 214 -0.03 12.35 3.75
N ASP A 215 -0.83 13.25 4.29
CA ASP A 215 -0.71 13.63 5.69
C ASP A 215 -1.11 12.44 6.59
N PRO A 216 -0.41 12.24 7.71
CA PRO A 216 -0.90 11.44 8.82
C PRO A 216 -2.30 11.93 9.24
N GLU A 217 -3.14 11.02 9.75
CA GLU A 217 -4.51 11.37 10.16
C GLU A 217 -4.56 12.53 11.18
N HIS A 218 -3.57 12.59 12.08
CA HIS A 218 -3.46 13.63 13.08
C HIS A 218 -3.07 15.01 12.52
N LEU A 219 -2.58 15.08 11.27
CA LEU A 219 -2.27 16.32 10.55
C LEU A 219 -3.34 16.72 9.53
N GLY A 220 -4.44 15.95 9.44
CA GLY A 220 -5.59 16.27 8.59
C GLY A 220 -5.90 15.21 7.54
N GLY A 221 -4.99 14.25 7.30
CA GLY A 221 -5.23 13.12 6.40
C GLY A 221 -5.45 13.51 4.93
N VAL A 222 -4.96 14.70 4.53
CA VAL A 222 -5.00 15.16 3.14
C VAL A 222 -4.16 14.22 2.28
N MET A 223 -4.63 13.93 1.07
CA MET A 223 -3.91 13.13 0.08
C MET A 223 -3.92 13.87 -1.25
N MET A 224 -2.76 13.94 -1.90
CA MET A 224 -2.58 14.50 -3.23
C MET A 224 -1.62 13.63 -4.02
N ASN A 225 -1.79 13.55 -5.35
CA ASN A 225 -0.71 13.05 -6.19
C ASN A 225 0.41 14.10 -6.26
N SER A 226 1.60 13.70 -6.72
CA SER A 226 2.77 14.59 -6.75
C SER A 226 2.54 15.85 -7.58
N VAL A 227 1.85 15.74 -8.72
CA VAL A 227 1.58 16.88 -9.62
C VAL A 227 0.70 17.92 -8.94
N ASP A 228 -0.39 17.48 -8.30
CA ASP A 228 -1.32 18.36 -7.61
C ASP A 228 -0.68 18.99 -6.37
N LEU A 229 0.16 18.25 -5.64
CA LEU A 229 0.92 18.76 -4.50
C LEU A 229 1.89 19.85 -4.94
N ASP A 230 2.65 19.61 -6.01
CA ASP A 230 3.63 20.55 -6.53
C ASP A 230 2.96 21.83 -7.03
N ALA A 231 1.82 21.71 -7.72
CA ALA A 231 1.03 22.85 -8.15
C ALA A 231 0.47 23.66 -6.97
N LEU A 232 0.01 22.99 -5.90
CA LEU A 232 -0.49 23.65 -4.69
C LEU A 232 0.62 24.46 -4.01
N VAL A 233 1.76 23.83 -3.73
CA VAL A 233 2.88 24.47 -3.02
C VAL A 233 3.45 25.62 -3.84
N LEU A 234 3.59 25.44 -5.15
CA LEU A 234 4.06 26.49 -6.05
C LEU A 234 3.12 27.69 -6.06
N LYS A 235 1.81 27.46 -6.13
CA LYS A 235 0.80 28.53 -6.13
C LYS A 235 0.85 29.35 -4.84
N GLU A 236 0.99 28.69 -3.69
CA GLU A 236 1.13 29.36 -2.40
C GLU A 236 2.44 30.16 -2.33
N TYR A 237 3.55 29.57 -2.78
CA TYR A 237 4.85 30.23 -2.81
C TYR A 237 4.83 31.50 -3.68
N VAL A 238 4.20 31.46 -4.86
CA VAL A 238 4.02 32.63 -5.73
C VAL A 238 3.12 33.69 -5.09
N ALA A 239 2.11 33.29 -4.32
CA ALA A 239 1.21 34.23 -3.65
C ALA A 239 1.85 34.94 -2.44
N GLU A 240 2.81 34.30 -1.79
CA GLU A 240 3.46 34.80 -0.56
C GLU A 240 4.72 35.62 -0.82
N ASN A 241 5.34 35.49 -2.00
CA ASN A 241 6.62 36.12 -2.32
C ASN A 241 6.47 37.24 -3.35
N SER A 242 7.35 38.23 -3.28
CA SER A 242 7.42 39.27 -4.31
C SER A 242 8.05 38.70 -5.58
N LEU A 243 7.80 39.34 -6.73
CA LEU A 243 8.32 38.87 -8.01
C LEU A 243 9.86 38.80 -8.02
N GLU A 244 10.55 39.72 -7.33
CA GLU A 244 12.02 39.71 -7.22
C GLU A 244 12.54 38.50 -6.43
N ASP A 245 11.77 37.99 -5.47
CA ASP A 245 12.13 36.83 -4.64
C ASP A 245 11.88 35.49 -5.36
N LEU A 246 11.15 35.48 -6.47
CA LEU A 246 10.78 34.28 -7.22
C LEU A 246 11.81 33.90 -8.30
N GLU A 247 12.73 34.80 -8.66
CA GLU A 247 13.73 34.57 -9.71
C GLU A 247 14.66 33.39 -9.36
N GLY A 248 14.58 32.32 -10.15
CA GLY A 248 15.39 31.10 -9.95
C GLY A 248 14.86 30.13 -8.88
N CYS A 249 13.77 30.46 -8.19
CA CYS A 249 13.14 29.61 -7.18
C CYS A 249 11.94 28.79 -7.70
N ILE A 250 11.36 29.20 -8.83
CA ILE A 250 10.23 28.53 -9.49
C ILE A 250 10.62 27.98 -10.87
N PRO A 251 9.83 27.05 -11.45
CA PRO A 251 10.08 26.59 -12.81
C PRO A 251 10.13 27.74 -13.82
N THR A 252 11.08 27.68 -14.77
CA THR A 252 11.36 28.75 -15.74
C THR A 252 10.11 29.16 -16.53
N GLU A 253 9.29 28.19 -16.93
CA GLU A 253 8.06 28.44 -17.68
C GLU A 253 7.07 29.32 -16.90
N VAL A 254 6.94 29.09 -15.59
CA VAL A 254 6.06 29.86 -14.71
C VAL A 254 6.61 31.27 -14.48
N TRP A 255 7.94 31.39 -14.35
CA TRP A 255 8.61 32.70 -14.27
C TRP A 255 8.36 33.56 -15.52
N GLU A 256 8.53 32.98 -16.70
CA GLU A 256 8.29 33.67 -17.97
C GLU A 256 6.83 34.12 -18.12
N GLU A 257 5.86 33.28 -17.74
CA GLU A 257 4.44 33.64 -17.74
C GLU A 257 4.12 34.82 -16.80
N LEU A 258 4.66 34.82 -15.58
CA LEU A 258 4.47 35.91 -14.62
C LEU A 258 5.05 37.23 -15.14
N MET A 259 6.25 37.19 -15.75
CA MET A 259 6.87 38.35 -16.40
C MET A 259 6.04 38.88 -17.58
N MET A 260 5.44 38.01 -18.38
CA MET A 260 4.54 38.41 -19.47
C MET A 260 3.26 39.07 -18.95
N GLN A 261 2.68 38.56 -17.86
CA GLN A 261 1.48 39.14 -17.25
C GLN A 261 1.75 40.53 -16.67
N GLN A 262 2.91 40.74 -16.04
CA GLN A 262 3.30 42.06 -15.51
C GLN A 262 3.52 43.08 -16.63
N THR A 263 4.25 42.70 -17.67
CA THR A 263 4.50 43.59 -18.82
C THR A 263 3.22 43.93 -19.60
N ALA A 264 2.25 43.00 -19.67
CA ALA A 264 0.92 43.26 -20.23
C ALA A 264 0.07 44.19 -19.35
N GLY A 265 0.20 44.11 -18.03
CA GLY A 265 -0.46 45.01 -17.08
C GLY A 265 0.08 46.45 -17.15
N ASP A 266 1.40 46.60 -17.33
CA ASP A 266 2.07 47.90 -17.42
C ASP A 266 1.85 48.60 -18.77
N GLN A 267 1.53 47.87 -19.85
CA GLN A 267 1.19 48.46 -21.16
C GLN A 267 -0.29 48.88 -21.28
N GLY A 268 -1.11 48.58 -20.28
CA GLY A 268 -2.55 48.88 -20.25
C GLY A 268 -2.97 50.06 -19.38
N GLN A 269 -2.02 50.79 -18.76
CA GLN A 269 -2.27 51.99 -17.94
C GLN A 269 -1.86 53.30 -18.62
#